data_AF-A0A9E2QD48-F1
#
_entry.id   AF-A0A9E2QD48-F1
#
_cell.length_a   1.000
_cell.length_b   1.000
_cell.length_c   1.000
_cell.angle_alpha   90.00
_cell.angle_beta   90.00
_cell.angle_gamma   90.00
#
_symmetry.space_group_name_H-M   'P 1'
#
loop_
_entity.id
_entity.type
_entity.pdbx_description
1 polymer ?
#
loop_
_entity_poly.entity_id
_entity_poly.type
_entity_poly.pdbx_seq_one_letter_code
_entity_poly.pdbx_strand_id
1 'polypeptide(L)' 'MKQIIQSYKTGEMKLEEVPRPQVAPGMLLLETKASIVSAGTEKMLVDLAKKSLLGKAKARPDFLPISAQGCFG' A
#
# COMPACT_ATOMS: atom_id res chain seq x y z
N MET A 1 -1.78 -3.82 19.34
CA MET A 1 -0.80 -2.79 18.97
C MET A 1 -1.53 -1.63 18.33
N LYS A 2 -1.03 -0.41 18.49
CA LYS A 2 -1.61 0.76 17.84
C LYS A 2 -1.20 0.81 16.37
N GLN A 3 -2.14 1.09 15.48
CA GLN A 3 -1.89 1.29 14.06
C GLN A 3 -2.61 2.54 13.56
N ILE A 4 -1.93 3.28 12.68
CA ILE A 4 -2.53 4.40 11.95
C ILE A 4 -3.13 3.84 10.67
N ILE A 5 -4.45 3.98 10.51
CA ILE A 5 -5.19 3.55 9.32
C ILE A 5 -5.61 4.78 8.54
N GLN A 6 -5.25 4.83 7.25
CA GLN A 6 -5.62 5.92 6.35
C GLN A 6 -6.55 5.42 5.24
N SER A 7 -7.69 6.08 5.09
CA SER A 7 -8.60 5.88 3.97
C SER A 7 -8.20 6.77 2.79
N TYR A 8 -7.68 6.18 1.72
CA TYR A 8 -7.35 6.93 0.50
C TYR A 8 -8.58 7.45 -0.26
N LYS A 9 -9.77 6.90 0.02
CA LYS A 9 -11.03 7.35 -0.62
C LYS A 9 -11.58 8.61 0.04
N THR A 10 -11.49 8.71 1.36
CA THR A 10 -12.09 9.81 2.14
C THR A 10 -11.06 10.78 2.73
N GLY A 11 -9.78 10.40 2.76
CA GLY A 11 -8.71 11.18 3.39
C GLY A 11 -8.66 11.06 4.91
N GLU A 12 -9.59 10.33 5.54
CA GLU A 12 -9.62 10.13 6.98
C GLU A 12 -8.42 9.30 7.47
N MET A 13 -7.89 9.69 8.62
CA MET A 13 -6.83 8.97 9.33
C MET A 13 -7.29 8.68 10.76
N LYS A 14 -7.15 7.43 11.20
CA LYS A 14 -7.59 6.97 12.53
C LYS A 14 -6.48 6.17 13.20
N LEU A 15 -6.39 6.28 14.53
CA LEU A 15 -5.51 5.48 15.35
C LEU A 15 -6.33 4.37 15.98
N GLU A 16 -6.04 3.12 15.62
CA GLU A 16 -6.80 1.94 16.06
C GLU A 16 -5.92 1.00 16.88
N GLU A 17 -6.51 0.34 17.87
CA GLU A 17 -5.86 -0.75 18.59
C GLU A 17 -6.23 -2.07 17.91
N VAL A 18 -5.23 -2.74 17.33
CA VAL A 18 -5.42 -3.98 16.56
C VAL A 18 -4.73 -5.17 17.24
N PRO A 19 -5.14 -6.42 16.98
CA PRO A 19 -4.40 -7.58 17.44
C PRO A 19 -2.96 -7.57 16.91
N ARG A 20 -2.03 -8.20 17.66
CA ARG A 20 -0.67 -8.41 17.16
C ARG A 20 -0.69 -9.39 15.98
N PRO A 21 0.10 -9.18 14.92
CA PRO A 21 0.18 -10.10 13.80
C PRO A 21 0.62 -11.50 14.23
N GLN A 22 0.04 -12.53 13.62
CA GLN A 22 0.50 -13.91 13.75
C GLN A 22 1.67 -14.16 12.79
N VAL A 23 2.60 -15.02 13.19
CA VAL A 23 3.80 -15.34 12.41
C VAL A 23 3.65 -16.72 11.78
N ALA A 24 3.81 -16.80 10.46
CA ALA A 24 3.86 -18.06 9.73
C ALA A 24 5.32 -18.57 9.61
N PRO A 25 5.53 -19.86 9.30
CA PRO A 25 6.88 -20.39 9.04
C PRO A 25 7.62 -19.55 7.99
N GLY A 26 8.86 -19.15 8.30
CA GLY A 26 9.70 -18.31 7.43
C GLY A 26 9.48 -16.80 7.58
N MET A 27 8.61 -16.33 8.49
CA MET A 27 8.40 -14.91 8.77
C MET A 27 8.99 -14.47 10.12
N LEU A 28 9.25 -13.17 10.26
CA LEU A 28 9.67 -12.54 11.50
C LEU A 28 8.67 -11.45 11.90
N LEU A 29 8.35 -11.38 13.20
CA LEU A 29 7.60 -10.27 13.78
C LEU A 29 8.58 -9.20 14.26
N LEU A 30 8.44 -8.00 13.74
CA LEU A 30 9.27 -6.85 14.10
C LEU A 30 8.48 -5.87 14.96
N GLU A 31 9.15 -5.27 15.95
CA GLU A 31 8.61 -4.15 16.72
C GLU A 31 9.14 -2.83 16.18
N THR A 32 8.26 -2.02 15.59
CA THR A 32 8.61 -0.69 15.08
C THR A 32 8.82 0.28 16.24
N LYS A 33 10.05 0.79 16.43
CA LYS A 33 10.37 1.82 17.45
C LYS A 33 10.15 3.24 16.96
N ALA A 34 10.38 3.49 15.67
CA ALA A 34 10.20 4.79 15.05
C ALA A 34 9.82 4.61 13.57
N SER A 35 9.10 5.58 13.04
CA SER A 35 8.80 5.71 11.61
C SER A 35 8.97 7.16 11.19
N ILE A 36 9.32 7.37 9.92
CA ILE A 36 9.50 8.70 9.33
C ILE A 36 8.54 8.82 8.15
N VAL A 37 7.93 9.99 8.01
CA VAL A 37 6.98 10.34 6.95
C VAL A 37 7.68 11.33 6.00
N SER A 38 7.50 11.17 4.68
CA SER A 38 8.23 11.92 3.66
C SER A 38 7.28 12.57 2.66
N ALA A 39 7.07 13.90 2.77
CA ALA A 39 6.04 14.62 2.04
C ALA A 39 5.99 14.33 0.52
N GLY A 40 7.15 14.05 -0.10
CA GLY A 40 7.24 13.65 -1.50
C GLY A 40 6.56 12.31 -1.83
N THR A 41 6.71 11.30 -0.97
CA THR A 41 6.13 9.96 -1.15
C THR A 41 4.63 9.97 -0.89
N GLU A 42 4.16 10.67 0.16
CA GLU A 42 2.72 10.73 0.41
C GLU A 42 1.99 11.49 -0.69
N LYS A 43 2.58 12.59 -1.19
CA LYS A 43 2.02 13.32 -2.35
C LYS A 43 1.98 12.44 -3.60
N MET A 44 3.06 11.70 -3.89
CA MET A 44 3.09 10.74 -4.99
C MET A 44 1.98 9.69 -4.88
N LEU A 45 1.76 9.11 -3.70
CA LEU A 45 0.72 8.11 -3.47
C LEU A 45 -0.69 8.68 -3.68
N VAL A 46 -0.96 9.89 -3.20
CA VAL A 46 -2.25 10.57 -3.41
C VAL A 46 -2.48 10.86 -4.89
N ASP A 47 -1.47 11.35 -5.61
CA ASP A 47 -1.57 11.63 -7.04
C ASP A 47 -1.77 10.35 -7.86
N LEU A 48 -1.13 9.24 -7.45
CA LEU A 48 -1.37 7.93 -8.04
C LEU A 48 -2.81 7.46 -7.77
N ALA A 49 -3.31 7.58 -6.53
CA ALA A 49 -4.65 7.14 -6.15
C ALA A 49 -5.75 7.84 -6.97
N LYS A 50 -5.57 9.13 -7.28
CA LYS A 50 -6.47 9.97 -8.09
C LYS A 50 -6.48 9.64 -9.59
N LYS A 51 -5.46 8.95 -10.12
CA LYS A 51 -5.41 8.58 -11.55
C LYS A 51 -6.40 7.45 -11.88
N SER A 52 -6.92 7.44 -13.10
CA SER A 52 -7.66 6.31 -13.67
C SER A 52 -6.78 5.06 -13.76
N LEU A 53 -7.38 3.86 -13.93
CA LEU A 53 -6.63 2.60 -14.06
C LEU A 53 -5.54 2.68 -15.15
N LEU A 54 -5.87 3.26 -16.31
CA LEU A 54 -4.91 3.53 -17.39
C LEU A 54 -3.80 4.51 -16.96
N GLY A 55 -4.15 5.56 -16.22
CA GLY A 55 -3.18 6.51 -15.69
C GLY A 55 -2.25 5.90 -14.64
N LYS A 56 -2.74 4.96 -13.82
CA LYS A 56 -1.95 4.18 -12.86
C LYS A 56 -0.99 3.23 -13.59
N ALA A 57 -1.51 2.47 -14.56
CA ALA A 57 -0.72 1.55 -15.39
C ALA A 57 0.42 2.24 -16.14
N LYS A 58 0.18 3.45 -16.68
CA LYS A 58 1.23 4.24 -17.33
C LYS A 58 2.29 4.76 -16.36
N ALA A 59 1.89 5.14 -15.15
CA ALA A 59 2.81 5.67 -14.13
C ALA A 59 3.62 4.56 -13.45
N ARG A 60 3.06 3.35 -13.38
CA ARG A 60 3.60 2.16 -12.72
C ARG A 60 3.20 0.91 -13.51
N PRO A 61 3.93 0.59 -14.59
CA PRO A 61 3.63 -0.58 -15.43
C PRO A 61 3.81 -1.91 -14.68
N ASP A 62 4.55 -1.90 -13.57
CA ASP A 62 4.75 -2.99 -12.63
C ASP A 62 3.52 -3.34 -11.79
N PHE A 63 2.52 -2.46 -11.68
CA PHE A 63 1.25 -2.75 -10.99
C PHE A 63 0.24 -3.52 -11.84
N LEU A 64 0.52 -3.69 -13.14
CA LEU A 64 -0.27 -4.59 -13.96
C LEU A 64 0.16 -6.03 -13.63
N PRO A 65 -0.77 -6.92 -13.23
CA PRO A 65 -0.43 -8.33 -13.16
C PRO A 65 0.09 -8.77 -14.53
N ILE A 66 1.21 -9.49 -14.55
CA ILE A 66 1.80 -10.11 -15.75
C ILE A 66 0.89 -11.29 -16.18
N SER A 67 -0.36 -11.01 -16.49
CA SER A 67 -1.34 -11.97 -17.01
C SER A 67 -1.90 -11.56 -18.36
N ALA A 68 -1.36 -10.51 -18.98
CA ALA A 68 -1.70 -10.12 -20.36
C ALA A 68 -0.69 -10.62 -21.41
N GLN A 69 0.13 -11.61 -21.08
CA GLN A 69 0.96 -12.33 -22.05
C GLN A 69 0.82 -13.84 -21.83
N GLY A 70 0.10 -14.48 -22.76
CA GLY A 70 0.30 -15.90 -23.08
C GLY A 70 -0.56 -16.92 -22.34
N CYS A 71 -1.87 -16.90 -22.58
CA CYS A 71 -2.69 -18.11 -22.60
C CYS A 71 -3.73 -17.98 -23.73
N PHE A 72 -3.26 -17.90 -24.98
CA PHE A 72 -4.01 -18.47 -26.09
C PHE A 72 -3.49 -19.90 -26.23
N GLY A 73 -4.39 -20.87 -26.07
CA GLY A 73 -4.12 -22.27 -26.39
C GLY A 73 -3.95 -22.48 -27.89
#